data_AF-A0A4E0QY66-F1
#
_entry.id   AF-A0A4E0QY66-F1
#
_cell.length_a   1.000
_cell.length_b   1.000
_cell.length_c   1.000
_cell.angle_alpha   90.00
_cell.angle_beta   90.00
_cell.angle_gamma   90.00
#
_symmetry.space_group_name_H-M   'P 1'
#
loop_
_entity.id
_entity.type
_entity.pdbx_description
1 polymer ?
#
loop_
_entity_poly.entity_id
_entity_poly.type
_entity_poly.pdbx_seq_one_letter_code
_entity_poly.pdbx_strand_id
1 'polypeptide(L)'
;MPRSDRQCEPFSLSSHSAFKSVLFACTASNHKAADYRRSSWNSMRITLRAIYEERGSIMYFLKAGQSDYIIMENLRHMLLSEDPEKPFLIGHVKDPHDSLLSVSGSAGYVMSRGALDLIVTLGLDNHPACAATDAEEDAQISLCAQSVGVQVRDSFDFLGKSRFSNVSIFDMLGPFPNNTPRWYPQETDYTLPTFNLSKLPASPLLVSFTGVEGTRMYVLEYLLYHLRAFGIKHRWSRDNCGKSLDRT
;
A
#
# COMPACT_ATOMS: atom_id res chain seq x y z
N MET A 1 8.71 26.86 -17.96
CA MET A 1 8.65 26.59 -16.51
C MET A 1 9.03 25.13 -16.30
N PRO A 2 10.17 24.83 -15.68
CA PRO A 2 10.64 23.46 -15.55
C PRO A 2 9.80 22.71 -14.52
N ARG A 3 9.34 21.51 -14.89
CA ARG A 3 8.66 20.56 -14.00
C ARG A 3 9.64 20.14 -12.91
N SER A 4 9.36 20.47 -11.66
CA SER A 4 10.11 19.91 -10.53
C SER A 4 9.62 18.48 -10.30
N ASP A 5 10.36 17.51 -10.82
CA ASP A 5 10.23 16.12 -10.38
C ASP A 5 10.63 16.07 -8.90
N ARG A 6 9.70 15.69 -8.04
CA ARG A 6 9.94 15.55 -6.60
C ARG A 6 10.87 14.35 -6.37
N GLN A 7 12.12 14.63 -6.06
CA GLN A 7 12.97 13.73 -5.29
C GLN A 7 12.29 13.49 -3.93
N CYS A 8 12.04 12.23 -3.59
CA CYS A 8 11.62 11.85 -2.24
C CYS A 8 12.86 11.93 -1.34
N GLU A 9 12.91 12.94 -0.47
CA GLU A 9 13.95 13.06 0.56
C GLU A 9 13.80 11.94 1.61
N PRO A 10 14.89 11.39 2.14
CA PRO A 10 14.85 10.42 3.23
C PRO A 10 14.41 11.11 4.53
N PHE A 11 13.15 10.92 4.93
CA PHE A 11 12.67 11.35 6.24
C PHE A 11 13.30 10.49 7.34
N SER A 12 14.36 11.01 7.96
CA SER A 12 14.90 10.47 9.22
C SER A 12 14.19 11.15 10.40
N LEU A 13 13.52 10.35 11.22
CA LEU A 13 13.03 10.78 12.54
C LEU A 13 13.71 9.89 13.58
N SER A 14 14.67 10.48 14.28
CA SER A 14 15.37 9.86 15.40
C SER A 14 14.49 9.88 16.64
N SER A 15 14.24 8.71 17.25
CA SER A 15 13.90 8.59 18.67
C SER A 15 13.86 7.11 19.11
N HIS A 16 14.67 6.82 20.12
CA HIS A 16 14.77 5.64 20.99
C HIS A 16 14.99 4.23 20.39
N SER A 17 15.93 3.53 21.04
CA SER A 17 16.69 2.31 20.73
C SER A 17 15.93 1.00 20.42
N ALA A 18 14.70 1.05 19.90
CA ALA A 18 14.01 -0.13 19.36
C ALA A 18 13.37 0.12 17.98
N PHE A 19 13.37 1.36 17.47
CA PHE A 19 12.76 1.73 16.19
C PHE A 19 13.80 2.21 15.18
N LYS A 20 14.66 1.29 14.72
CA LYS A 20 15.55 1.58 13.59
C LYS A 20 14.76 1.44 12.28
N SER A 21 14.24 2.57 11.80
CA SER A 21 14.00 2.91 10.39
C SER A 21 13.23 1.90 9.53
N VAL A 22 11.92 2.16 9.33
CA VAL A 22 11.22 1.70 8.13
C VAL A 22 11.73 2.56 6.98
N LEU A 23 12.77 2.11 6.29
CA LEU A 23 13.28 2.77 5.10
C LEU A 23 12.45 2.29 3.91
N PHE A 24 11.85 3.20 3.16
CA PHE A 24 11.21 2.88 1.88
C PHE A 24 12.18 3.25 0.76
N ALA A 25 12.52 2.31 -0.11
CA ALA A 25 13.26 2.60 -1.33
C ALA A 25 12.31 3.24 -2.36
N CYS A 26 12.39 4.57 -2.53
CA CYS A 26 11.91 5.22 -3.73
C CYS A 26 13.05 5.25 -4.74
N THR A 27 13.30 4.14 -5.43
CA THR A 27 14.18 4.18 -6.60
C THR A 27 13.42 4.88 -7.73
N ALA A 28 13.62 6.19 -7.87
CA ALA A 28 13.40 6.85 -9.14
C ALA A 28 14.45 6.29 -10.08
N SER A 29 14.15 5.17 -10.75
CA SER A 29 15.11 4.62 -11.69
C SER A 29 15.32 5.68 -12.77
N ASN A 30 16.52 6.23 -12.85
CA ASN A 30 17.00 6.97 -14.01
C ASN A 30 17.22 6.00 -15.18
N HIS A 31 16.22 5.16 -15.48
CA HIS A 31 16.21 4.38 -16.70
C HIS A 31 15.98 5.36 -17.85
N LYS A 32 17.08 5.85 -18.42
CA LYS A 32 17.14 6.34 -19.81
C LYS A 32 16.92 5.18 -20.82
N ALA A 33 16.14 4.16 -20.46
CA ALA A 33 15.85 3.05 -21.34
C ALA A 33 14.62 3.41 -22.16
N ALA A 34 14.75 3.39 -23.47
CA ALA A 34 13.66 3.63 -24.42
C ALA A 34 12.47 2.65 -24.23
N ASP A 35 12.64 1.60 -23.41
CA ASP A 35 11.70 0.48 -23.26
C ASP A 35 10.94 0.45 -21.92
N TYR A 36 11.08 1.46 -21.04
CA TYR A 36 10.29 1.49 -19.81
C TYR A 36 8.80 1.72 -20.12
N ARG A 37 7.99 0.66 -19.95
CA ARG A 37 6.53 0.72 -20.06
C ARG A 37 5.90 0.63 -18.67
N ARG A 38 5.04 1.59 -18.34
CA ARG A 38 4.26 1.60 -17.10
C ARG A 38 3.42 0.32 -17.02
N SER A 39 3.32 -0.25 -15.83
CA SER A 39 2.57 -1.49 -15.55
C SER A 39 3.04 -2.71 -16.34
N SER A 40 4.22 -2.66 -16.99
CA SER A 40 4.78 -3.82 -17.66
C SER A 40 5.57 -4.69 -16.70
N TRP A 41 5.36 -6.00 -16.76
CA TRP A 41 6.19 -6.96 -16.04
C TRP A 41 7.67 -6.83 -16.38
N ASN A 42 8.03 -6.67 -17.65
CA ASN A 42 9.43 -6.53 -18.05
C ASN A 42 10.12 -5.34 -17.40
N SER A 43 9.45 -4.19 -17.33
CA SER A 43 9.93 -3.01 -16.57
C SER A 43 10.13 -3.36 -15.10
N MET A 44 9.16 -4.06 -14.49
CA MET A 44 9.23 -4.47 -13.09
C MET A 44 10.38 -5.43 -12.80
N ARG A 45 10.65 -6.40 -13.69
CA ARG A 45 11.80 -7.30 -13.55
C ARG A 45 13.11 -6.53 -13.47
N ILE A 46 13.27 -5.49 -14.29
CA ILE A 46 14.46 -4.62 -14.26
C ILE A 46 14.52 -3.88 -12.93
N THR A 47 13.40 -3.27 -12.50
CA THR A 47 13.31 -2.55 -11.22
C THR A 47 13.60 -3.45 -10.03
N LEU A 48 13.07 -4.68 -9.99
CA LEU A 48 13.30 -5.64 -8.92
C LEU A 48 14.76 -6.04 -8.80
N ARG A 49 15.47 -6.24 -9.92
CA ARG A 49 16.91 -6.51 -9.90
C ARG A 49 17.69 -5.33 -9.33
N ALA A 50 17.40 -4.11 -9.81
CA ALA A 50 18.07 -2.90 -9.34
C ALA A 50 17.87 -2.68 -7.83
N ILE A 51 16.61 -2.78 -7.36
CA ILE A 51 16.30 -2.65 -5.93
C ILE A 51 16.97 -3.77 -5.13
N TYR A 52 17.02 -5.00 -5.64
CA TYR A 52 17.68 -6.10 -4.94
C TYR A 52 19.18 -5.87 -4.77
N GLU A 53 19.87 -5.33 -5.77
CA GLU A 53 21.29 -4.98 -5.65
C GLU A 53 21.54 -3.87 -4.62
N GLU A 54 20.65 -2.88 -4.54
CA GLU A 54 20.76 -1.72 -3.64
C GLU A 54 20.08 -1.91 -2.27
N ARG A 55 19.46 -3.06 -2.02
CA ARG A 55 18.54 -3.25 -0.89
C ARG A 55 19.13 -3.04 0.50
N GLY A 56 20.44 -3.23 0.68
CA GLY A 56 21.12 -3.03 1.97
C GLY A 56 20.35 -3.60 3.17
N SER A 57 20.03 -2.73 4.14
CA SER A 57 19.26 -3.06 5.35
C SER A 57 17.77 -2.71 5.24
N ILE A 58 17.24 -2.53 4.04
CA ILE A 58 15.84 -2.16 3.80
C ILE A 58 14.95 -3.38 4.08
N MET A 59 13.91 -3.16 4.90
CA MET A 59 13.03 -4.23 5.40
C MET A 59 11.78 -4.44 4.54
N TYR A 60 11.26 -3.37 3.94
CA TYR A 60 10.02 -3.40 3.15
C TYR A 60 10.14 -2.51 1.92
N PHE A 61 9.51 -2.94 0.83
CA PHE A 61 9.52 -2.27 -0.47
C PHE A 61 8.09 -1.95 -0.87
N LEU A 62 7.81 -0.70 -1.22
CA LEU A 62 6.47 -0.22 -1.55
C LEU A 62 6.41 0.12 -3.03
N LYS A 63 5.57 -0.58 -3.79
CA LYS A 63 5.15 -0.17 -5.12
C LYS A 63 3.95 0.74 -4.97
N ALA A 64 3.96 1.89 -5.63
CA ALA A 64 2.81 2.78 -5.73
C ALA A 64 2.70 3.42 -7.11
N GLY A 65 1.46 3.67 -7.55
CA GLY A 65 1.16 4.38 -8.78
C GLY A 65 1.15 5.90 -8.62
N GLN A 66 1.10 6.63 -9.74
CA GLN A 66 1.11 8.10 -9.76
C GLN A 66 -0.16 8.74 -9.16
N SER A 67 -1.24 7.97 -9.03
CA SER A 67 -2.53 8.41 -8.49
C SER A 67 -2.83 7.82 -7.11
N ASP A 68 -1.88 7.09 -6.52
CA ASP A 68 -2.04 6.45 -5.23
C ASP A 68 -1.57 7.39 -4.12
N TYR A 69 -2.41 7.61 -3.12
CA TYR A 69 -2.07 8.38 -1.92
C TYR A 69 -1.91 7.43 -0.74
N ILE A 70 -0.73 7.47 -0.10
CA ILE A 70 -0.34 6.54 0.96
C ILE A 70 -0.20 7.30 2.26
N ILE A 71 -0.87 6.81 3.31
CA ILE A 71 -0.72 7.31 4.68
C ILE A 71 0.38 6.51 5.35
N MET A 72 1.59 7.07 5.39
CA MET A 72 2.81 6.37 5.81
C MET A 72 2.76 5.89 7.27
N GLU A 73 2.08 6.61 8.15
CA GLU A 73 1.87 6.25 9.56
C GLU A 73 1.01 5.00 9.68
N ASN A 74 -0.06 4.90 8.88
CA ASN A 74 -0.94 3.74 8.86
C ASN A 74 -0.21 2.53 8.25
N LEU A 75 0.59 2.76 7.20
CA LEU A 75 1.46 1.73 6.63
C LEU A 75 2.46 1.19 7.66
N ARG A 76 3.16 2.10 8.35
CA ARG A 76 4.10 1.73 9.42
C ARG A 76 3.39 0.97 10.54
N HIS A 77 2.23 1.44 10.98
CA HIS A 77 1.45 0.78 12.03
C HIS A 77 1.06 -0.64 11.63
N MET A 78 0.62 -0.85 10.38
CA MET A 78 0.32 -2.18 9.84
C MET A 78 1.55 -3.09 9.85
N LEU A 79 2.72 -2.58 9.46
CA LEU A 79 3.94 -3.36 9.36
C LEU A 79 4.57 -3.70 10.73
N LEU A 80 4.13 -3.09 11.84
CA LEU A 80 4.65 -3.40 13.18
C LEU A 80 4.43 -4.85 13.60
N SER A 81 3.40 -5.51 13.07
CA SER A 81 3.09 -6.91 13.34
C SER A 81 3.73 -7.88 12.34
N GLU A 82 4.48 -7.38 11.37
CA GLU A 82 5.01 -8.17 10.26
C GLU A 82 6.51 -8.45 10.44
N ASP A 83 6.92 -9.67 10.11
CA ASP A 83 8.33 -10.06 10.11
C ASP A 83 8.92 -9.83 8.70
N PRO A 84 9.91 -8.94 8.52
CA PRO A 84 10.47 -8.63 7.20
C PRO A 84 11.21 -9.81 6.55
N GLU A 85 11.58 -10.85 7.31
CA GLU A 85 12.19 -12.06 6.77
C GLU A 85 11.17 -13.05 6.22
N LYS A 86 9.92 -12.97 6.70
CA LYS A 86 8.86 -13.83 6.18
C LYS A 86 8.44 -13.34 4.80
N PRO A 87 8.44 -14.21 3.78
CA PRO A 87 8.14 -13.79 2.42
C PRO A 87 6.65 -13.52 2.26
N PHE A 88 6.27 -12.25 2.28
CA PHE A 88 4.93 -11.79 1.96
C PHE A 88 4.89 -10.65 0.95
N LEU A 89 3.75 -10.57 0.27
CA LEU A 89 3.32 -9.47 -0.58
C LEU A 89 1.89 -9.06 -0.16
N ILE A 90 1.74 -7.83 0.33
CA ILE A 90 0.50 -7.31 0.91
C ILE A 90 -0.02 -6.14 0.06
N GLY A 91 -1.28 -6.20 -0.35
CA GLY A 91 -1.95 -5.12 -1.07
C GLY A 91 -3.44 -5.37 -1.15
N HIS A 92 -4.17 -4.64 -2.00
CA HIS A 92 -5.57 -4.95 -2.25
C HIS A 92 -5.68 -6.21 -3.13
N VAL A 93 -6.32 -7.28 -2.65
CA VAL A 93 -6.51 -8.50 -3.46
C VAL A 93 -7.76 -8.34 -4.33
N LYS A 94 -7.63 -8.50 -5.66
CA LYS A 94 -8.70 -8.25 -6.63
C LYS A 94 -9.92 -9.16 -6.42
N ASP A 95 -9.69 -10.47 -6.28
CA ASP A 95 -10.70 -11.45 -5.90
C ASP A 95 -10.12 -12.42 -4.87
N PRO A 96 -10.64 -12.46 -3.63
CA PRO A 96 -10.15 -13.36 -2.59
C PRO A 96 -10.55 -14.84 -2.81
N HIS A 97 -11.44 -15.14 -3.76
CA HIS A 97 -11.88 -16.51 -4.05
C HIS A 97 -11.08 -17.17 -5.18
N ASP A 98 -10.20 -16.42 -5.85
CA ASP A 98 -9.34 -16.97 -6.89
C ASP A 98 -8.32 -17.94 -6.30
N SER A 99 -8.06 -19.03 -7.03
CA SER A 99 -7.03 -20.00 -6.67
C SER A 99 -5.62 -19.42 -6.72
N LEU A 100 -5.43 -18.37 -7.52
CA LEU A 100 -4.21 -17.57 -7.61
C LEU A 100 -4.55 -16.13 -7.25
N LEU A 101 -4.16 -15.70 -6.05
CA LEU A 101 -4.46 -14.35 -5.59
C LEU A 101 -3.66 -13.33 -6.42
N SER A 102 -4.31 -12.23 -6.80
CA SER A 102 -3.67 -11.11 -7.50
C SER A 102 -3.86 -9.83 -6.71
N VAL A 103 -2.75 -9.16 -6.39
CA VAL A 103 -2.85 -7.79 -5.89
C VAL A 103 -3.20 -6.81 -7.00
N SER A 104 -3.88 -5.75 -6.63
CA SER A 104 -4.12 -4.61 -7.50
C SER A 104 -2.84 -3.80 -7.67
N GLY A 105 -2.53 -3.43 -8.91
CA GLY A 105 -1.50 -2.45 -9.21
C GLY A 105 -1.89 -1.03 -8.79
N SER A 106 -3.19 -0.76 -8.59
CA SER A 106 -3.72 0.48 -8.03
C SER A 106 -3.88 0.38 -6.52
N ALA A 107 -3.65 1.49 -5.82
CA ALA A 107 -3.49 1.60 -4.36
C ALA A 107 -2.17 1.05 -3.81
N GLY A 108 -1.27 0.57 -4.67
CA GLY A 108 0.03 0.07 -4.28
C GLY A 108 0.01 -1.24 -3.47
N TYR A 109 1.19 -1.82 -3.32
CA TYR A 109 1.41 -3.03 -2.54
C TYR A 109 2.80 -3.01 -1.92
N VAL A 110 2.98 -3.78 -0.85
CA VAL A 110 4.21 -3.86 -0.06
C VAL A 110 4.78 -5.26 -0.18
N MET A 111 6.08 -5.35 -0.35
CA MET A 111 6.84 -6.60 -0.31
C MET A 111 7.80 -6.57 0.87
N SER A 112 7.88 -7.68 1.58
CA SER A 112 8.94 -7.93 2.56
C SER A 112 10.31 -8.12 1.91
N ARG A 113 11.38 -7.98 2.70
CA ARG A 113 12.74 -8.34 2.27
C ARG A 113 12.82 -9.81 1.85
N GLY A 114 12.25 -10.71 2.64
CA GLY A 114 12.19 -12.14 2.29
C GLY A 114 11.47 -12.39 0.96
N ALA A 115 10.41 -11.64 0.65
CA ALA A 115 9.74 -11.76 -0.64
C ALA A 115 10.60 -11.29 -1.81
N LEU A 116 11.26 -10.13 -1.67
CA LEU A 116 12.17 -9.62 -2.71
C LEU A 116 13.29 -10.63 -2.97
N ASP A 117 13.89 -11.18 -1.92
CA ASP A 117 14.97 -12.15 -2.03
C ASP A 117 14.51 -13.40 -2.81
N LEU A 118 13.35 -13.98 -2.48
CA LEU A 118 12.82 -15.16 -3.19
C LEU A 118 12.44 -14.84 -4.65
N ILE A 119 11.74 -13.73 -4.89
CA ILE A 119 11.30 -13.34 -6.25
C ILE A 119 12.50 -13.16 -7.17
N VAL A 120 13.57 -12.52 -6.70
CA VAL A 120 14.75 -12.26 -7.54
C VAL A 120 15.62 -13.50 -7.69
N THR A 121 15.90 -14.21 -6.60
CA THR A 121 16.87 -15.33 -6.64
C THR A 121 16.29 -16.64 -7.17
N LEU A 122 15.02 -16.93 -6.88
CA LEU A 122 14.36 -18.17 -7.32
C LEU A 122 13.37 -17.93 -8.47
N GLY A 123 12.90 -16.70 -8.66
CA GLY A 123 11.86 -16.37 -9.63
C GLY A 123 12.40 -15.89 -10.98
N LEU A 124 12.81 -14.63 -11.06
CA LEU A 124 12.92 -13.84 -12.30
C LEU A 124 13.54 -14.57 -13.50
N ASP A 125 14.62 -15.33 -13.31
CA ASP A 125 15.31 -16.07 -14.37
C ASP A 125 15.34 -17.60 -14.14
N ASN A 126 14.79 -18.06 -13.02
CA ASN A 126 14.89 -19.44 -12.56
C ASN A 126 13.54 -20.17 -12.51
N HIS A 127 12.42 -19.46 -12.69
CA HIS A 127 11.09 -20.04 -12.68
C HIS A 127 10.24 -19.60 -13.89
N PRO A 128 9.58 -20.52 -14.62
CA PRO A 128 8.82 -20.19 -15.83
C PRO A 128 7.66 -19.23 -15.56
N ALA A 129 7.06 -19.27 -14.36
CA ALA A 129 6.00 -18.34 -13.97
C ALA A 129 6.49 -16.90 -13.71
N CYS A 130 7.79 -16.65 -13.77
CA CYS A 130 8.41 -15.33 -13.61
C CYS A 130 9.11 -14.85 -14.89
N ALA A 131 8.97 -15.60 -16.00
CA ALA A 131 9.64 -15.32 -17.26
C ALA A 131 9.26 -13.95 -17.85
N ALA A 132 10.09 -13.45 -18.76
CA ALA A 132 9.81 -12.21 -19.50
C ALA A 132 8.48 -12.32 -20.27
N THR A 133 7.62 -11.31 -20.14
CA THR A 133 6.33 -11.26 -20.84
C THR A 133 5.82 -9.82 -20.89
N ASP A 134 4.93 -9.53 -21.83
CA ASP A 134 4.24 -8.24 -21.95
C ASP A 134 2.97 -8.16 -21.07
N ALA A 135 2.79 -9.12 -20.15
CA ALA A 135 1.68 -9.12 -19.20
C ALA A 135 1.71 -7.92 -18.23
N GLU A 136 0.53 -7.62 -17.69
CA GLU A 136 0.37 -6.63 -16.62
C GLU A 136 1.18 -7.04 -15.38
N GLU A 137 1.91 -6.07 -14.86
CA GLU A 137 2.86 -6.24 -13.77
C GLU A 137 2.21 -6.80 -12.51
N ASP A 138 1.00 -6.35 -12.16
CA ASP A 138 0.34 -6.70 -10.90
C ASP A 138 -0.14 -8.16 -10.85
N ALA A 139 -0.65 -8.67 -11.97
CA ALA A 139 -0.94 -10.09 -12.16
C ALA A 139 0.36 -10.91 -12.14
N GLN A 140 1.38 -10.47 -12.87
CA GLN A 140 2.59 -11.26 -13.05
C GLN A 140 3.47 -11.31 -11.79
N ILE A 141 3.57 -10.22 -11.02
CA ILE A 141 4.27 -10.21 -9.72
C ILE A 141 3.58 -11.17 -8.74
N SER A 142 2.24 -11.18 -8.72
CA SER A 142 1.46 -12.03 -7.81
C SER A 142 1.62 -13.51 -8.16
N LEU A 143 1.63 -13.83 -9.46
CA LEU A 143 1.90 -15.18 -9.96
C LEU A 143 3.32 -15.63 -9.61
N CYS A 144 4.31 -14.79 -9.93
CA CYS A 144 5.71 -15.09 -9.67
C CYS A 144 5.96 -15.29 -8.17
N ALA A 145 5.46 -14.39 -7.32
CA ALA A 145 5.56 -14.45 -5.87
C ALA A 145 5.03 -15.78 -5.31
N GLN A 146 3.80 -16.17 -5.65
CA GLN A 146 3.22 -17.43 -5.18
C GLN A 146 4.01 -18.65 -5.67
N SER A 147 4.53 -18.60 -6.91
CA SER A 147 5.31 -19.70 -7.47
C SER A 147 6.64 -19.98 -6.75
N VAL A 148 7.20 -18.96 -6.08
CA VAL A 148 8.44 -19.09 -5.28
C VAL A 148 8.16 -19.11 -3.77
N GLY A 149 6.91 -19.35 -3.36
CA GLY A 149 6.53 -19.52 -1.95
C GLY A 149 6.30 -18.22 -1.17
N VAL A 150 6.14 -17.08 -1.83
CA VAL A 150 5.74 -15.82 -1.19
C VAL A 150 4.23 -15.83 -0.94
N GLN A 151 3.82 -15.49 0.28
CA GLN A 151 2.42 -15.34 0.64
C GLN A 151 1.86 -14.02 0.09
N VAL A 152 0.96 -14.12 -0.88
CA VAL A 152 0.16 -12.98 -1.34
C VAL A 152 -1.11 -12.89 -0.51
N ARG A 153 -1.43 -11.71 0.05
CA ARG A 153 -2.65 -11.53 0.85
C ARG A 153 -3.10 -10.07 0.91
N ASP A 154 -4.36 -9.90 1.31
CA ASP A 154 -4.90 -8.60 1.68
C ASP A 154 -4.47 -8.22 3.12
N SER A 155 -4.67 -6.95 3.47
CA SER A 155 -4.54 -6.45 4.83
C SER A 155 -5.85 -5.90 5.32
N PHE A 156 -6.44 -6.59 6.30
CA PHE A 156 -7.62 -6.14 7.00
C PHE A 156 -7.25 -5.58 8.38
N ASP A 157 -7.99 -4.56 8.81
CA ASP A 157 -7.91 -4.08 10.19
C ASP A 157 -8.69 -4.95 11.17
N PHE A 158 -8.67 -4.55 12.45
CA PHE A 158 -9.40 -5.23 13.52
C PHE A 158 -10.93 -5.13 13.38
N LEU A 159 -11.44 -4.30 12.46
CA LEU A 159 -12.85 -4.20 12.09
C LEU A 159 -13.19 -5.05 10.86
N GLY A 160 -12.24 -5.81 10.31
CA GLY A 160 -12.40 -6.59 9.10
C GLY A 160 -12.49 -5.74 7.83
N LYS A 161 -12.03 -4.47 7.86
CA LYS A 161 -12.03 -3.59 6.69
C LYS A 161 -10.66 -3.56 6.03
N SER A 162 -10.62 -3.57 4.69
CA SER A 162 -9.35 -3.53 3.97
C SER A 162 -8.63 -2.21 4.22
N ARG A 163 -7.31 -2.30 4.33
CA ARG A 163 -6.38 -1.17 4.48
C ARG A 163 -5.85 -0.68 3.13
N PHE A 164 -6.00 -1.42 2.04
CA PHE A 164 -5.65 -1.01 0.69
C PHE A 164 -6.92 -0.93 -0.15
N SER A 165 -7.26 0.25 -0.66
CA SER A 165 -8.49 0.44 -1.43
C SER A 165 -8.19 0.76 -2.88
N ASN A 166 -8.52 -0.15 -3.79
CA ASN A 166 -8.52 0.12 -5.23
C ASN A 166 -9.65 1.07 -5.69
N VAL A 167 -10.55 1.45 -4.79
CA VAL A 167 -11.61 2.44 -5.02
C VAL A 167 -11.03 3.84 -4.80
N SER A 168 -11.40 4.79 -5.68
CA SER A 168 -11.03 6.20 -5.55
C SER A 168 -11.64 6.81 -4.29
N ILE A 169 -10.92 7.75 -3.65
CA ILE A 169 -11.46 8.48 -2.49
C ILE A 169 -12.75 9.23 -2.82
N PHE A 170 -12.92 9.68 -4.07
CA PHE A 170 -14.13 10.35 -4.52
C PHE A 170 -15.31 9.39 -4.67
N ASP A 171 -15.05 8.15 -5.07
CA ASP A 171 -16.09 7.12 -5.19
C ASP A 171 -16.43 6.54 -3.82
N MET A 172 -15.46 6.48 -2.89
CA MET A 172 -15.70 6.14 -1.49
C MET A 172 -16.54 7.19 -0.77
N LEU A 173 -16.30 8.48 -1.04
CA LEU A 173 -16.95 9.60 -0.35
C LEU A 173 -18.17 10.16 -1.09
N GLY A 174 -18.37 9.84 -2.37
CA GLY A 174 -19.43 10.38 -3.20
C GLY A 174 -20.82 9.85 -2.83
N PRO A 175 -21.90 10.53 -3.27
CA PRO A 175 -23.26 10.02 -3.11
C PRO A 175 -23.39 8.78 -4.00
N PHE A 176 -23.19 7.57 -3.44
CA PHE A 176 -23.18 6.28 -4.14
C PHE A 176 -24.01 6.28 -5.44
N PRO A 177 -23.42 6.58 -6.61
CA PRO A 177 -24.11 6.38 -7.86
C PRO A 177 -23.80 4.94 -8.27
N ASN A 178 -24.80 4.07 -8.14
CA ASN A 178 -24.87 2.73 -8.75
C ASN A 178 -24.17 1.52 -8.11
N ASN A 179 -23.53 1.60 -6.94
CA ASN A 179 -23.08 0.39 -6.22
C ASN A 179 -23.71 0.28 -4.84
N THR A 180 -25.00 -0.08 -4.82
CA THR A 180 -25.51 -0.95 -3.77
C THR A 180 -24.51 -2.10 -3.56
N PRO A 181 -24.09 -2.44 -2.33
CA PRO A 181 -23.49 -3.75 -2.09
C PRO A 181 -24.46 -4.78 -2.67
N ARG A 182 -23.95 -5.66 -3.54
CA ARG A 182 -24.70 -6.66 -4.31
C ARG A 182 -25.47 -7.68 -3.43
N TRP A 183 -25.64 -7.43 -2.13
CA TRP A 183 -26.08 -8.42 -1.14
C TRP A 183 -27.11 -7.95 -0.09
N TYR A 184 -27.76 -6.79 -0.18
CA TYR A 184 -28.92 -6.49 0.70
C TYR A 184 -30.02 -5.62 0.03
N PRO A 185 -31.18 -6.20 -0.36
CA PRO A 185 -32.24 -5.48 -1.09
C PRO A 185 -33.36 -4.82 -0.25
N GLN A 186 -33.28 -4.70 1.08
CA GLN A 186 -34.45 -4.30 1.89
C GLN A 186 -34.47 -2.88 2.47
N GLU A 187 -33.47 -2.01 2.24
CA GLU A 187 -33.44 -0.69 2.90
C GLU A 187 -32.92 0.46 2.02
N THR A 188 -33.68 0.92 1.02
CA THR A 188 -33.33 2.18 0.30
C THR A 188 -34.55 3.08 0.08
N ASP A 189 -34.67 4.08 0.96
CA ASP A 189 -35.39 5.35 0.73
C ASP A 189 -34.47 6.28 -0.09
N TYR A 190 -34.91 6.67 -1.29
CA TYR A 190 -34.07 7.26 -2.34
C TYR A 190 -33.93 8.80 -2.29
N THR A 191 -34.34 9.48 -1.23
CA THR A 191 -34.51 10.95 -1.30
C THR A 191 -33.38 11.80 -0.71
N LEU A 192 -32.36 11.24 -0.04
CA LEU A 192 -31.20 12.04 0.42
C LEU A 192 -29.93 11.19 0.44
N PRO A 193 -28.83 11.56 -0.24
CA PRO A 193 -27.53 10.98 0.05
C PRO A 193 -27.09 11.45 1.44
N THR A 194 -27.43 10.67 2.46
CA THR A 194 -26.91 10.86 3.81
C THR A 194 -25.45 10.43 3.81
N PHE A 195 -24.53 11.40 3.65
CA PHE A 195 -23.09 11.16 3.79
C PHE A 195 -22.80 10.73 5.23
N ASN A 196 -22.70 9.42 5.45
CA ASN A 196 -22.33 8.87 6.74
C ASN A 196 -20.89 8.34 6.69
N LEU A 197 -19.95 9.20 7.12
CA LEU A 197 -18.52 8.85 7.19
C LEU A 197 -18.25 7.61 8.06
N SER A 198 -19.15 7.28 8.99
CA SER A 198 -19.04 6.07 9.84
C SER A 198 -19.35 4.79 9.07
N LYS A 199 -20.08 4.87 7.95
CA LYS A 199 -20.48 3.74 7.10
C LYS A 199 -19.55 3.53 5.89
N LEU A 200 -18.42 4.24 5.81
CA LEU A 200 -17.48 4.06 4.70
C LEU A 200 -17.00 2.60 4.64
N PRO A 201 -16.93 2.00 3.44
CA PRO A 201 -16.45 0.63 3.22
C PRO A 201 -14.91 0.53 3.33
N ALA A 202 -14.28 1.43 4.09
CA ALA A 202 -12.84 1.55 4.22
C ALA A 202 -12.43 1.57 5.70
N SER A 203 -11.23 1.06 5.98
CA SER A 203 -10.66 1.12 7.33
C SER A 203 -10.46 2.58 7.77
N PRO A 204 -10.74 2.94 9.04
CA PRO A 204 -10.27 4.21 9.60
C PRO A 204 -8.73 4.30 9.66
N LEU A 205 -8.03 3.17 9.51
CA LEU A 205 -6.58 3.04 9.38
C LEU A 205 -6.18 2.69 7.93
N LEU A 206 -6.88 3.28 6.94
CA LEU A 206 -6.59 3.08 5.53
C LEU A 206 -5.11 3.42 5.25
N VAL A 207 -4.40 2.49 4.64
CA VAL A 207 -3.00 2.64 4.25
C VAL A 207 -2.90 3.37 2.93
N SER A 208 -3.74 3.01 1.95
CA SER A 208 -3.64 3.57 0.61
C SER A 208 -4.98 3.54 -0.14
N PHE A 209 -5.13 4.50 -1.05
CA PHE A 209 -6.22 4.60 -2.01
C PHE A 209 -5.78 5.25 -3.31
N THR A 210 -6.50 4.97 -4.39
CA THR A 210 -6.16 5.48 -5.73
C THR A 210 -7.02 6.67 -6.17
N GLY A 211 -6.85 7.13 -7.41
CA GLY A 211 -7.69 8.16 -8.02
C GLY A 211 -7.41 9.59 -7.55
N VAL A 212 -6.24 9.85 -6.97
CA VAL A 212 -5.87 11.19 -6.49
C VAL A 212 -5.01 11.89 -7.53
N GLU A 213 -5.47 13.04 -8.00
CA GLU A 213 -4.69 13.92 -8.88
C GLU A 213 -3.55 14.60 -8.11
N GLY A 214 -2.42 14.90 -8.76
CA GLY A 214 -1.24 15.49 -8.12
C GLY A 214 -1.52 16.74 -7.27
N THR A 215 -2.34 17.69 -7.75
CA THR A 215 -2.74 18.88 -6.98
C THR A 215 -3.53 18.50 -5.72
N ARG A 216 -4.39 17.48 -5.82
CA ARG A 216 -5.23 17.00 -4.72
C ARG A 216 -4.39 16.26 -3.67
N MET A 217 -3.30 15.59 -4.06
CA MET A 217 -2.36 15.00 -3.09
C MET A 217 -1.77 16.06 -2.16
N TYR A 218 -1.42 17.25 -2.66
CA TYR A 218 -0.94 18.35 -1.81
C TYR A 218 -2.03 18.88 -0.87
N VAL A 219 -3.28 18.92 -1.34
CA VAL A 219 -4.41 19.31 -0.49
C VAL A 219 -4.59 18.29 0.63
N LEU A 220 -4.55 16.99 0.34
CA LEU A 220 -4.61 15.93 1.36
C LEU A 220 -3.46 16.05 2.35
N GLU A 221 -2.24 16.25 1.88
CA GLU A 221 -1.05 16.46 2.72
C GLU A 221 -1.25 17.62 3.69
N TYR A 222 -1.71 18.76 3.17
CA TYR A 222 -2.01 19.94 3.98
C TYR A 222 -3.09 19.64 5.02
N LEU A 223 -4.20 19.00 4.62
CA LEU A 223 -5.32 18.73 5.52
C LEU A 223 -4.98 17.70 6.61
N LEU A 224 -4.18 16.68 6.31
CA LEU A 224 -3.83 15.60 7.23
C LEU A 224 -2.69 15.98 8.18
N TYR A 225 -1.64 16.62 7.65
CA TYR A 225 -0.39 16.79 8.41
C TYR A 225 -0.14 18.23 8.85
N HIS A 226 -0.68 19.24 8.16
CA HIS A 226 -0.37 20.65 8.45
C HIS A 226 -1.52 21.41 9.09
N LEU A 227 -2.76 21.17 8.65
CA LEU A 227 -3.95 21.82 9.20
C LEU A 227 -4.25 21.26 10.58
N ARG A 228 -4.31 22.14 11.58
CA ARG A 228 -4.68 21.81 12.96
C ARG A 228 -5.91 22.61 13.36
N ALA A 229 -7.08 22.05 13.10
CA ALA A 229 -8.33 22.64 13.56
C ALA A 229 -8.36 22.61 15.10
N PHE A 230 -8.61 23.77 15.71
CA PHE A 230 -8.65 23.90 17.17
C PHE A 230 -9.72 22.98 17.77
N GLY A 231 -9.37 22.24 18.82
CA GLY A 231 -10.30 21.37 19.55
C GLY A 231 -10.45 19.94 19.02
N ILE A 232 -9.88 19.59 17.86
CA ILE A 232 -9.91 18.21 17.33
C ILE A 232 -8.76 17.37 17.93
N LYS A 233 -9.09 16.24 18.56
CA LYS A 233 -8.12 15.24 19.04
C LYS A 233 -8.45 13.87 18.46
N HIS A 234 -7.48 13.24 17.79
CA HIS A 234 -7.61 11.86 17.34
C HIS A 234 -7.34 10.90 18.50
N ARG A 235 -8.38 10.22 18.98
CA ARG A 235 -8.29 9.32 20.14
C ARG A 235 -7.88 7.90 19.71
N TRP A 236 -6.62 7.75 19.30
CA TRP A 236 -6.00 6.43 19.02
C TRP A 236 -4.56 6.29 19.56
N SER A 237 -4.10 7.23 20.39
CA SER A 237 -2.92 7.02 21.23
C SER A 237 -3.31 6.06 22.37
N ARG A 238 -2.71 4.87 22.42
CA ARG A 238 -2.62 4.12 23.68
C ARG A 238 -1.72 4.92 24.61
N ASP A 239 -2.30 5.81 25.41
CA ASP A 239 -1.62 6.45 26.55
C ASP A 239 -1.35 5.45 27.71
N ASN A 240 -1.18 4.16 27.41
CA ASN A 240 -0.88 3.12 28.39
C ASN A 240 0.41 2.39 28.01
N CYS A 241 1.49 3.13 27.82
CA CYS A 241 2.83 2.61 28.06
C CYS A 241 3.29 3.18 29.41
N GLY A 242 3.21 2.38 30.48
CA GLY A 242 3.85 2.70 31.76
C GLY A 242 2.96 3.13 32.94
N LYS A 243 1.87 2.40 33.23
CA LYS A 243 1.45 2.28 34.64
C LYS A 243 1.81 0.88 35.12
N SER A 244 2.93 0.81 35.84
CA SER A 244 3.33 -0.37 36.59
C SER A 244 2.17 -0.81 37.48
N LEU A 245 1.88 -2.10 37.46
CA LEU A 245 1.15 -2.75 38.53
C LEU A 245 2.00 -2.65 39.81
N ASP A 246 1.79 -1.62 40.61
CA ASP A 246 2.11 -1.70 42.03
C ASP A 246 1.07 -2.62 42.67
N ARG A 247 1.46 -3.88 42.85
CA ARG A 247 0.86 -4.75 43.85
C ARG A 247 1.60 -4.49 45.16
N THR A 248 0.98 -3.70 46.04
CA THR A 248 1.10 -3.91 47.49
C THR A 248 0.08 -4.94 47.93
#